data_AF-L7S621-F1
#
_entry.id   AF-L7S621-F1
#
_cell.length_a   1.000
_cell.length_b   1.000
_cell.length_c   1.000
_cell.angle_alpha   90.00
_cell.angle_beta   90.00
_cell.angle_gamma   90.00
#
_symmetry.space_group_name_H-M   'P 1'
#
loop_
_entity.id
_entity.type
_entity.pdbx_description
1 polymer ?
#
loop_
_entity_poly.entity_id
_entity_poly.type
_entity_poly.pdbx_seq_one_letter_code
_entity_poly.pdbx_strand_id
1 'polypeptide(L)'
;QILDHVIRLANPQLELDVTGLDLKGEIHISKFKNLEICSVTGGYTNILYKVTNRDNGNIVAVRIFGRQTERFIDRSHERIIQNHLCLQGFAKHVYARFNGGQIEEWLPGNVVSDDDFYSFKYTELIAKQLYKLHATPGQRDLYVKLYPHLAKNGELKFESQLWASVWKFYDLCLEN
;
A
#
# COMPACT_ATOMS: atom_id res chain seq x y z
N GLN A 1 -16.84 -5.50 9.44
CA GLN A 1 -16.30 -4.92 8.19
C GLN A 1 -14.91 -5.44 7.84
N ILE A 2 -13.89 -5.32 8.71
CA ILE A 2 -12.52 -5.81 8.40
C ILE A 2 -12.48 -7.32 8.15
N LEU A 3 -13.00 -8.13 9.08
CA LEU A 3 -13.04 -9.59 8.91
C LEU A 3 -13.82 -10.01 7.67
N ASP A 4 -14.89 -9.29 7.35
CA ASP A 4 -15.67 -9.55 6.14
C ASP A 4 -14.82 -9.38 4.87
N HIS A 5 -14.08 -8.27 4.75
CA HIS A 5 -13.13 -8.09 3.65
C HIS A 5 -12.06 -9.17 3.61
N VAL A 6 -11.49 -9.54 4.76
CA VAL A 6 -10.43 -10.54 4.86
C VAL A 6 -10.91 -11.92 4.45
N ILE A 7 -12.07 -12.38 4.95
CA ILE A 7 -12.62 -13.68 4.60
C ILE A 7 -12.93 -13.74 3.10
N ARG A 8 -13.49 -12.67 2.52
CA ARG A 8 -13.82 -12.63 1.09
C ARG A 8 -12.61 -12.58 0.18
N LEU A 9 -11.61 -11.77 0.54
CA LEU A 9 -10.57 -11.33 -0.39
C LEU A 9 -9.18 -11.88 -0.08
N ALA A 10 -8.97 -12.41 1.13
CA ALA A 10 -7.67 -12.91 1.59
C ALA A 10 -7.78 -14.28 2.29
N ASN A 11 -8.86 -15.05 2.04
CA ASN A 11 -8.94 -16.43 2.51
C ASN A 11 -7.76 -17.30 2.06
N PRO A 12 -7.16 -17.17 0.86
CA PRO A 12 -6.03 -18.02 0.50
C PRO A 12 -4.78 -17.69 1.34
N GLN A 13 -4.54 -16.40 1.62
CA GLN A 13 -3.37 -15.98 2.41
C GLN A 13 -3.46 -16.37 3.88
N LEU A 14 -4.67 -16.53 4.40
CA LEU A 14 -4.91 -17.00 5.76
C LEU A 14 -5.25 -18.50 5.82
N GLU A 15 -5.31 -19.18 4.68
CA GLU A 15 -5.75 -20.57 4.53
C GLU A 15 -7.08 -20.86 5.23
N LEU A 16 -8.06 -19.99 5.00
CA LEU A 16 -9.39 -20.16 5.57
C LEU A 16 -10.19 -21.17 4.75
N ASP A 17 -10.80 -22.14 5.42
CA ASP A 17 -11.80 -22.99 4.79
C ASP A 17 -13.08 -22.19 4.53
N VAL A 18 -13.28 -21.83 3.27
CA VAL A 18 -14.46 -21.12 2.77
C VAL A 18 -15.36 -22.02 1.94
N THR A 19 -15.15 -23.35 1.99
CA THR A 19 -15.91 -24.31 1.19
C THR A 19 -17.40 -24.22 1.51
N GLY A 20 -18.21 -24.09 0.46
CA GLY A 20 -19.67 -23.98 0.60
C GLY A 20 -20.19 -22.63 1.13
N LEU A 21 -19.33 -21.61 1.27
CA LEU A 21 -19.76 -20.25 1.60
C LEU A 21 -20.03 -19.42 0.34
N ASP A 22 -21.09 -18.62 0.37
CA ASP A 22 -21.30 -17.58 -0.62
C ASP A 22 -20.47 -16.33 -0.27
N LEU A 23 -19.30 -16.20 -0.89
CA LEU A 23 -18.40 -15.06 -0.68
C LEU A 23 -18.92 -13.74 -1.29
N LYS A 24 -20.08 -13.73 -1.96
CA LYS A 24 -20.78 -12.51 -2.38
C LYS A 24 -22.00 -12.20 -1.50
N GLY A 25 -22.51 -13.19 -0.79
CA GLY A 25 -23.67 -13.10 0.11
C GLY A 25 -23.30 -12.80 1.56
N GLU A 26 -24.19 -13.14 2.49
CA GLU A 26 -23.98 -12.93 3.92
C GLU A 26 -22.92 -13.89 4.48
N ILE A 27 -21.98 -13.35 5.26
CA ILE A 27 -20.94 -14.15 5.92
C ILE A 27 -21.12 -14.09 7.44
N HIS A 28 -21.35 -15.24 8.05
CA HIS A 28 -21.36 -15.39 9.50
C HIS A 28 -19.93 -15.43 10.05
N ILE A 29 -19.42 -14.25 10.42
CA ILE A 29 -18.07 -14.07 11.00
C ILE A 29 -17.83 -14.97 12.22
N SER A 30 -18.89 -15.38 12.94
CA SER A 30 -18.82 -16.30 14.08
C SER A 30 -18.27 -17.70 13.75
N LYS A 31 -18.20 -18.08 12.46
CA LYS A 31 -17.52 -19.30 12.00
C LYS A 31 -15.98 -19.18 12.00
N PHE A 32 -15.44 -17.97 12.03
CA PHE A 32 -14.01 -17.67 11.95
C PHE A 32 -13.46 -17.14 13.28
N LYS A 33 -13.73 -17.86 14.38
CA LYS A 33 -13.35 -17.42 15.74
C LYS A 33 -11.84 -17.38 15.96
N ASN A 34 -11.09 -18.12 15.16
CA ASN A 34 -9.63 -18.19 15.13
C ASN A 34 -8.97 -16.93 14.57
N LEU A 35 -9.71 -16.05 13.89
CA LEU A 35 -9.18 -14.78 13.42
C LEU A 35 -9.05 -13.77 14.57
N GLU A 36 -7.88 -13.15 14.65
CA GLU A 36 -7.57 -12.06 15.58
C GLU A 36 -7.31 -10.78 14.80
N ILE A 37 -7.85 -9.65 15.29
CA ILE A 37 -7.55 -8.32 14.74
C ILE A 37 -6.83 -7.51 15.80
N CYS A 38 -5.69 -6.94 15.42
CA CYS A 38 -4.98 -5.95 16.21
C CYS A 38 -4.81 -4.66 15.41
N SER A 39 -5.15 -3.51 15.99
CA SER A 39 -4.88 -2.21 15.37
C SER A 39 -3.40 -1.88 15.53
N VAL A 40 -2.77 -1.44 14.44
CA VAL A 40 -1.38 -1.00 14.42
C VAL A 40 -1.37 0.52 14.38
N THR A 41 -0.94 1.13 15.48
CA THR A 41 -0.78 2.58 15.61
C THR A 41 0.47 3.06 14.87
N GLY A 42 0.40 4.21 14.19
CA GLY A 42 1.59 4.83 13.58
C GLY A 42 1.37 5.66 12.31
N GLY A 43 0.17 5.69 11.73
CA GLY A 43 -0.15 6.51 10.55
C GLY A 43 -1.14 7.64 10.87
N TYR A 44 -0.88 8.85 10.36
CA TYR A 44 -1.80 9.99 10.50
C TYR A 44 -3.03 9.88 9.57
N THR A 45 -2.84 9.34 8.36
CA THR A 45 -3.86 9.37 7.29
C THR A 45 -4.48 8.02 6.98
N ASN A 46 -3.93 6.92 7.51
CA ASN A 46 -4.39 5.56 7.24
C ASN A 46 -4.44 4.74 8.53
N ILE A 47 -5.48 3.93 8.70
CA ILE A 47 -5.56 2.96 9.81
C ILE A 47 -5.06 1.61 9.30
N LEU A 48 -4.14 0.99 10.03
CA LEU A 48 -3.61 -0.32 9.70
C LEU A 48 -4.09 -1.35 10.74
N TYR A 49 -4.56 -2.50 10.26
CA TYR A 49 -4.91 -3.63 11.09
C TYR A 49 -4.05 -4.83 10.72
N LYS A 50 -3.52 -5.50 11.73
CA LYS A 50 -2.94 -6.84 11.61
C LYS A 50 -4.07 -7.85 11.81
N VAL A 51 -4.25 -8.76 10.86
CA VAL A 51 -5.21 -9.86 10.99
C VAL A 51 -4.45 -11.17 10.96
N THR A 52 -4.58 -11.95 12.03
CA THR A 52 -3.86 -13.21 12.22
C THR A 52 -4.85 -14.37 12.31
N ASN A 53 -4.59 -15.43 11.55
CA ASN A 53 -5.22 -16.72 11.80
C ASN A 53 -4.43 -17.43 12.90
N ARG A 54 -5.04 -17.65 14.07
CA ARG A 54 -4.36 -18.26 15.22
C ARG A 54 -4.07 -19.75 15.06
N ASP A 55 -4.72 -20.43 14.12
CA ASP A 55 -4.54 -21.88 13.95
C ASP A 55 -3.25 -22.21 13.20
N ASN A 56 -2.86 -21.40 12.21
CA ASN A 56 -1.65 -21.59 11.40
C ASN A 56 -0.62 -20.46 11.55
N GLY A 57 -0.97 -19.37 12.23
CA GLY A 57 -0.10 -18.21 12.42
C GLY A 57 0.02 -17.30 11.19
N ASN A 58 -0.74 -17.54 10.11
CA ASN A 58 -0.71 -16.70 8.92
C ASN A 58 -1.26 -15.30 9.19
N ILE A 59 -0.69 -14.29 8.52
CA ILE A 59 -0.96 -12.88 8.82
C ILE A 59 -1.13 -12.09 7.53
N VAL A 60 -2.15 -11.23 7.52
CA VAL A 60 -2.31 -10.17 6.52
C VAL A 60 -2.44 -8.81 7.18
N ALA A 61 -2.10 -7.75 6.45
CA ALA A 61 -2.33 -6.38 6.86
C ALA A 61 -3.52 -5.79 6.11
N VAL A 62 -4.45 -5.15 6.82
CA VAL A 62 -5.58 -4.43 6.23
C VAL A 62 -5.39 -2.94 6.44
N ARG A 63 -5.20 -2.21 5.34
CA ARG A 63 -5.02 -0.76 5.33
C ARG A 63 -6.33 -0.09 4.93
N ILE A 64 -6.86 0.76 5.81
CA ILE A 64 -8.03 1.61 5.55
C ILE A 64 -7.54 3.03 5.25
N PHE A 65 -7.98 3.57 4.12
CA PHE A 65 -7.61 4.91 3.67
C PHE A 65 -8.45 5.98 4.38
N GLY A 66 -7.82 7.09 4.75
CA GLY A 66 -8.50 8.26 5.32
C GLY A 66 -9.43 8.95 4.32
N ARG A 67 -10.41 9.68 4.86
CA ARG A 67 -11.35 10.50 4.08
C ARG A 67 -10.60 11.59 3.31
N GLN A 68 -11.06 11.92 2.10
CA GLN A 68 -10.56 13.02 1.27
C GLN A 68 -9.11 12.89 0.78
N THR A 69 -8.50 11.71 0.93
CA THR A 69 -7.15 11.46 0.43
C THR A 69 -7.08 11.50 -1.10
N GLU A 70 -8.21 11.30 -1.78
CA GLU A 70 -8.37 11.44 -3.23
C GLU A 70 -8.09 12.86 -3.75
N ARG A 71 -8.21 13.91 -2.92
CA ARG A 71 -7.87 15.29 -3.35
C ARG A 71 -6.38 15.43 -3.66
N PHE A 72 -5.52 14.68 -2.96
CA PHE A 72 -4.07 14.79 -3.07
C PHE A 72 -3.35 13.51 -3.48
N ILE A 73 -4.02 12.34 -3.46
CA ILE A 73 -3.44 11.04 -3.86
C ILE A 73 -4.19 10.48 -5.07
N ASP A 74 -3.48 10.33 -6.18
CA ASP A 74 -3.96 9.56 -7.33
C ASP A 74 -3.77 8.06 -7.06
N ARG A 75 -4.88 7.37 -6.78
CA ARG A 75 -4.89 5.93 -6.48
C ARG A 75 -4.53 5.05 -7.67
N SER A 76 -4.74 5.54 -8.90
CA SER A 76 -4.35 4.81 -10.11
C SER A 76 -2.83 4.82 -10.27
N HIS A 77 -2.20 5.97 -10.05
CA HIS A 77 -0.74 6.11 -10.06
C HIS A 77 -0.09 5.31 -8.93
N GLU A 78 -0.62 5.44 -7.70
CA GLU A 78 -0.14 4.69 -6.54
C GLU A 78 -0.16 3.18 -6.81
N ARG A 79 -1.24 2.65 -7.40
CA ARG A 79 -1.34 1.23 -7.75
C ARG A 79 -0.28 0.80 -8.77
N ILE A 80 -0.05 1.61 -9.80
CA ILE A 80 0.95 1.32 -10.84
C ILE A 80 2.35 1.30 -10.24
N ILE A 81 2.68 2.33 -9.45
CA ILE A 81 3.98 2.46 -8.77
C ILE A 81 4.18 1.32 -7.77
N GLN A 82 3.18 1.03 -6.93
CA GLN A 82 3.26 -0.04 -5.94
C GLN A 82 3.51 -1.40 -6.60
N ASN A 83 2.83 -1.71 -7.70
CA ASN A 83 3.06 -2.96 -8.41
C ASN A 83 4.48 -3.02 -9.00
N HIS A 84 4.95 -1.92 -9.58
CA HIS A 84 6.32 -1.85 -10.11
C HIS A 84 7.37 -2.05 -9.00
N LEU A 85 7.23 -1.36 -7.87
CA LEU A 85 8.14 -1.49 -6.74
C LEU A 85 8.06 -2.87 -6.07
N CYS A 86 6.88 -3.49 -6.05
CA CYS A 86 6.70 -4.83 -5.50
C CYS A 86 7.49 -5.88 -6.29
N LEU A 87 7.44 -5.82 -7.63
CA LEU A 87 8.24 -6.70 -8.50
C LEU A 87 9.75 -6.53 -8.32
N GLN A 88 10.19 -5.42 -7.72
CA GLN A 88 11.59 -5.10 -7.47
C GLN A 88 11.98 -5.28 -6.00
N GLY A 89 11.06 -5.78 -5.15
CA GLY A 89 11.31 -6.03 -3.72
C GLY A 89 11.27 -4.79 -2.82
N PHE A 90 10.79 -3.63 -3.32
CA PHE A 90 10.70 -2.39 -2.55
C PHE A 90 9.31 -2.13 -1.94
N ALA A 91 8.30 -2.86 -2.39
CA ALA A 91 6.95 -2.73 -1.87
C ALA A 91 6.33 -4.09 -1.56
N LYS A 92 5.44 -4.07 -0.58
CA LYS A 92 4.63 -5.21 -0.15
C LYS A 92 3.73 -5.72 -1.26
N HIS A 93 3.47 -7.02 -1.27
CA HIS A 93 2.41 -7.56 -2.10
C HIS A 93 1.04 -7.02 -1.66
N VAL A 94 0.22 -6.60 -2.63
CA VAL A 94 -1.21 -6.30 -2.39
C VAL A 94 -2.03 -7.47 -2.90
N TYR A 95 -2.66 -8.18 -1.98
CA TYR A 95 -3.47 -9.35 -2.31
C TYR A 95 -4.83 -8.93 -2.87
N ALA A 96 -5.42 -7.87 -2.31
CA ALA A 96 -6.72 -7.39 -2.75
C ALA A 96 -6.93 -5.90 -2.46
N ARG A 97 -7.86 -5.29 -3.19
CA ARG A 97 -8.31 -3.91 -2.99
C ARG A 97 -9.83 -3.89 -2.84
N PHE A 98 -10.33 -2.98 -2.02
CA PHE A 98 -11.76 -2.74 -1.84
C PHE A 98 -12.01 -1.24 -1.70
N ASN A 99 -13.28 -0.84 -1.73
CA ASN A 99 -13.61 0.57 -1.59
C ASN A 99 -13.15 1.09 -0.22
N GLY A 100 -12.24 2.09 -0.22
CA GLY A 100 -11.69 2.67 1.00
C GLY A 100 -10.50 1.91 1.62
N GLY A 101 -9.92 0.91 0.94
CA GLY A 101 -8.73 0.23 1.49
C GLY A 101 -8.13 -0.87 0.63
N GLN A 102 -7.15 -1.57 1.22
CA GLN A 102 -6.49 -2.72 0.62
C GLN A 102 -6.05 -3.75 1.66
N ILE A 103 -5.89 -4.99 1.22
CA ILE A 103 -5.27 -6.08 1.98
C ILE A 103 -3.90 -6.35 1.37
N GLU A 104 -2.87 -6.26 2.19
CA GLU A 104 -1.47 -6.36 1.79
C GLU A 104 -0.70 -7.33 2.70
N GLU A 105 0.49 -7.68 2.27
CA GLU A 105 1.44 -8.49 3.01
C GLU A 105 1.75 -7.88 4.39
N TRP A 106 1.82 -8.74 5.40
CA TRP A 106 2.34 -8.33 6.70
C TRP A 106 3.87 -8.36 6.68
N LEU A 107 4.51 -7.23 6.94
CA LEU A 107 5.96 -7.18 7.13
C LEU A 107 6.27 -7.22 8.63
N PRO A 108 6.92 -8.27 9.14
CA PRO A 108 7.40 -8.28 10.51
C PRO A 108 8.54 -7.28 10.66
N GLY A 109 8.48 -6.46 11.70
CA GLY A 109 9.52 -5.47 11.99
C GLY A 109 8.98 -4.32 12.83
N ASN A 110 9.89 -3.45 13.24
CA ASN A 110 9.58 -2.23 13.95
C ASN A 110 9.86 -1.03 13.04
N VAL A 111 9.08 0.03 13.23
CA VAL A 111 9.35 1.31 12.57
C VAL A 111 10.59 1.93 13.21
N VAL A 112 11.43 2.55 12.39
CA VAL A 112 12.60 3.31 12.82
C VAL A 112 12.12 4.49 13.67
N SER A 113 12.65 4.62 14.89
CA SER A 113 12.34 5.77 15.76
C SER A 113 13.07 7.04 15.32
N ASP A 114 12.66 8.20 15.83
CA ASP A 114 13.36 9.47 15.54
C ASP A 114 14.84 9.41 15.96
N ASP A 115 15.14 8.83 17.12
CA ASP A 115 16.53 8.62 17.59
C ASP A 115 17.32 7.68 16.67
N ASP A 116 16.68 6.61 16.19
CA ASP A 116 17.29 5.71 15.23
C ASP A 116 17.64 6.44 13.93
N PHE A 117 16.76 7.31 13.42
CA PHE A 117 16.97 8.11 12.20
C PHE A 117 18.25 8.95 12.27
N TYR A 118 18.55 9.55 13.44
CA TYR A 118 19.76 10.36 13.63
C TYR A 118 21.03 9.52 13.82
N SER A 119 20.90 8.21 14.04
CA SER A 119 22.06 7.35 14.16
C SER A 119 22.75 7.13 12.81
N PHE A 120 24.08 7.06 12.85
CA PHE A 120 24.88 6.75 11.66
C PHE A 120 24.50 5.40 11.04
N LYS A 121 24.24 4.39 11.89
CA LYS A 121 23.86 3.04 11.45
C LYS A 121 22.63 3.05 10.55
N TYR A 122 21.53 3.66 10.99
CA TYR A 122 20.32 3.68 10.16
C TYR A 122 20.44 4.66 9.00
N THR A 123 21.11 5.80 9.17
CA THR A 123 21.37 6.73 8.05
C THR A 123 22.10 6.03 6.90
N GLU A 124 23.14 5.25 7.20
CA GLU A 124 23.88 4.47 6.18
C GLU A 124 22.98 3.43 5.50
N LEU A 125 22.17 2.69 6.28
CA LEU A 125 21.24 1.69 5.75
C LEU A 125 20.15 2.32 4.88
N ILE A 126 19.58 3.45 5.29
CA ILE A 126 18.59 4.22 4.54
C ILE A 126 19.21 4.71 3.23
N ALA A 127 20.40 5.30 3.26
CA ALA A 127 21.10 5.77 2.06
C ALA A 127 21.35 4.65 1.05
N LYS A 128 21.79 3.46 1.54
CA LYS A 128 21.97 2.27 0.69
C LYS A 128 20.65 1.81 0.06
N GLN A 129 19.55 1.78 0.81
CA GLN A 129 18.24 1.38 0.26
C GLN A 129 17.68 2.41 -0.71
N LEU A 130 17.83 3.70 -0.42
CA LEU A 130 17.40 4.78 -1.31
C LEU A 130 18.19 4.78 -2.62
N TYR A 131 19.50 4.53 -2.56
CA TYR A 131 20.30 4.33 -3.77
C TYR A 131 19.76 3.19 -4.62
N LYS A 132 19.46 2.02 -4.02
CA LYS A 132 18.90 0.88 -4.76
C LYS A 132 17.53 1.21 -5.37
N LEU A 133 16.68 1.95 -4.64
CA LEU A 133 15.39 2.41 -5.15
C LEU A 133 15.58 3.34 -6.37
N HIS A 134 16.47 4.32 -6.28
CA HIS A 134 16.76 5.25 -7.38
C HIS A 134 17.45 4.59 -8.57
N ALA A 135 18.20 3.50 -8.34
CA ALA A 135 18.86 2.72 -9.39
C ALA A 135 17.98 1.60 -9.96
N THR A 136 16.72 1.49 -9.54
CA THR A 136 15.80 0.44 -10.00
C THR A 136 15.55 0.55 -11.51
N PRO A 137 15.68 -0.56 -12.28
CA PRO A 137 15.45 -0.54 -13.72
C PRO A 137 13.98 -0.30 -14.08
N GLY A 138 13.72 0.08 -15.33
CA GLY A 138 12.34 0.23 -15.83
C GLY A 138 11.65 1.53 -15.42
N GLN A 139 12.37 2.51 -14.84
CA GLN A 139 11.82 3.84 -14.53
C GLN A 139 11.27 4.56 -15.76
N ARG A 140 11.90 4.39 -16.93
CA ARG A 140 11.40 4.95 -18.20
C ARG A 140 10.03 4.38 -18.57
N ASP A 141 9.88 3.07 -18.53
CA ASP A 141 8.62 2.40 -18.88
C ASP A 141 7.53 2.70 -17.86
N LEU A 142 7.90 2.76 -16.57
CA LEU A 142 7.00 3.22 -15.51
C LEU A 142 6.52 4.65 -15.78
N TYR A 143 7.42 5.56 -16.15
CA TYR A 143 7.09 6.95 -16.45
C TYR A 143 6.11 7.06 -17.62
N VAL A 144 6.38 6.35 -18.72
CA VAL A 144 5.47 6.30 -19.88
C VAL A 144 4.10 5.77 -19.50
N LYS A 145 4.05 4.74 -18.63
CA LYS A 145 2.80 4.15 -18.16
C LYS A 145 1.98 5.11 -17.29
N LEU A 146 2.65 5.93 -16.47
CA LEU A 146 2.01 6.93 -15.63
C LEU A 146 1.59 8.18 -16.43
N TYR A 147 2.38 8.57 -17.42
CA TYR A 147 2.18 9.79 -18.20
C TYR A 147 2.17 9.48 -19.70
N PRO A 148 1.20 8.70 -20.20
CA PRO A 148 1.18 8.28 -21.60
C PRO A 148 1.09 9.47 -22.57
N HIS A 149 0.52 10.59 -22.12
CA HIS A 149 0.42 11.82 -22.90
C HIS A 149 1.75 12.55 -23.14
N LEU A 150 2.81 12.23 -22.37
CA LEU A 150 4.16 12.78 -22.52
C LEU A 150 5.04 11.97 -23.48
N ALA A 151 4.57 10.79 -23.91
CA ALA A 151 5.20 9.97 -24.94
C ALA A 151 4.49 10.23 -26.28
N LYS A 152 4.79 11.35 -26.95
CA LYS A 152 4.22 11.69 -28.27
C LYS A 152 5.28 11.62 -29.35
N ASN A 153 4.93 11.07 -30.50
CA ASN A 153 5.77 11.02 -31.71
C ASN A 153 7.17 10.40 -31.50
N GLY A 154 7.32 9.47 -30.54
CA GLY A 154 8.59 8.82 -30.23
C GLY A 154 9.53 9.63 -29.32
N GLU A 155 9.20 10.89 -29.03
CA GLU A 155 9.93 11.70 -28.05
C GLU A 155 9.29 11.56 -26.66
N LEU A 156 10.13 11.31 -25.65
CA LEU A 156 9.73 11.25 -24.25
C LEU A 156 10.37 12.41 -23.51
N LYS A 157 9.54 13.34 -23.02
CA LYS A 157 10.00 14.41 -22.15
C LYS A 157 9.84 13.98 -20.69
N PHE A 158 10.95 13.85 -19.98
CA PHE A 158 10.94 13.62 -18.55
C PHE A 158 10.74 14.94 -17.81
N GLU A 159 9.63 15.05 -17.10
CA GLU A 159 9.30 16.18 -16.24
C GLU A 159 9.11 15.73 -14.79
N SER A 160 9.69 16.49 -13.87
CA SER A 160 9.51 16.27 -12.44
C SER A 160 8.07 16.55 -12.04
N GLN A 161 7.49 15.62 -11.28
CA GLN A 161 6.14 15.76 -10.73
C GLN A 161 6.10 16.59 -9.45
N LEU A 162 7.27 17.00 -8.93
CA LEU A 162 7.38 17.83 -7.75
C LEU A 162 6.66 19.16 -7.93
N TRP A 163 6.97 19.89 -9.00
CA TRP A 163 6.42 21.23 -9.21
C TRP A 163 4.93 21.23 -9.49
N ALA A 164 4.44 20.27 -10.28
CA ALA A 164 3.01 20.09 -10.50
C ALA A 164 2.27 19.83 -9.17
N SER A 165 2.85 19.01 -8.28
CA SER A 165 2.28 18.72 -6.97
C SER A 165 2.28 19.94 -6.05
N VAL A 166 3.39 20.71 -6.04
CA VAL A 166 3.50 21.94 -5.24
C VAL A 166 2.44 22.97 -5.66
N TRP A 167 2.31 23.23 -6.96
CA TRP A 167 1.31 24.19 -7.46
C TRP A 167 -0.12 23.71 -7.19
N LYS A 168 -0.40 22.43 -7.37
CA LYS A 168 -1.70 21.84 -6.99
C LYS A 168 -2.05 22.11 -5.53
N PHE A 169 -1.11 21.95 -4.60
CA PHE A 169 -1.36 22.22 -3.18
C PHE A 169 -1.53 23.71 -2.89
N TYR A 170 -0.75 24.56 -3.55
CA TYR A 170 -0.91 26.01 -3.46
C TYR A 170 -2.32 26.43 -3.87
N ASP A 171 -2.81 25.95 -5.02
CA ASP A 171 -4.15 26.29 -5.53
C ASP A 171 -5.26 25.78 -4.58
N LEU A 172 -5.14 24.55 -4.07
CA LEU A 172 -6.08 24.00 -3.10
C LEU A 172 -6.15 24.82 -1.80
N CYS A 173 -5.05 25.46 -1.38
CA CYS A 173 -5.05 26.35 -0.24
C CYS A 173 -5.77 27.68 -0.51
N LEU A 174 -5.80 28.15 -1.77
CA LEU A 174 -6.51 29.37 -2.16
C LEU A 174 -8.01 29.16 -2.36
N GLU A 175 -8.45 27.92 -2.59
CA GLU A 175 -9.87 27.55 -2.76
C GLU A 175 -10.65 27.44 -1.43
N ASN A 176 -9.98 27.47 -0.27
CA ASN A 176 -10.60 27.44 1.07
C ASN A 176 -10.53 28.80 1.75
#